data_AF-A0A2T6AR73-F1
#
_entry.id   AF-A0A2T6AR73-F1
#
_cell.length_a   1.000
_cell.length_b   1.000
_cell.length_c   1.000
_cell.angle_alpha   90.00
_cell.angle_beta   90.00
_cell.angle_gamma   90.00
#
_symmetry.space_group_name_H-M   'P 1'
#
loop_
_entity.id
_entity.type
_entity.pdbx_description
1 polymer ?
#
loop_
_entity_poly.entity_id
_entity_poly.type
_entity_poly.pdbx_seq_one_letter_code
_entity_poly.pdbx_strand_id
1 'polypeptide(L)'
;MPITSVGTVSHTTLAATNLAASMRRWRLTSAAVVDSVADQRSAGWACWRGNAVGLGGWTFVTRISMTTLQATVMGFFGLYGSTAALATTLTLAAAINCIGIGFQRGTYTRWQLVANDGTGTPPLTDMGMSFAIATGGVLTLFIAAPPNGSSVWVRVVDEVWR
;
A
#
# COMPACT_ATOMS: atom_id res chain seq x y z
N MET A 1 8.52 -4.30 15.34
CA MET A 1 7.19 -3.65 15.38
C MET A 1 6.13 -4.74 15.36
N PRO A 2 5.26 -4.85 16.38
CA PRO A 2 4.15 -5.80 16.34
C PRO A 2 3.23 -5.48 15.15
N ILE A 3 2.90 -6.51 14.38
CA ILE A 3 2.03 -6.43 13.20
C ILE A 3 0.71 -7.12 13.55
N THR A 4 -0.39 -6.44 13.30
CA THR A 4 -1.73 -7.03 13.39
C THR A 4 -2.24 -7.29 11.98
N SER A 5 -2.73 -8.50 11.73
CA SER A 5 -3.29 -8.90 10.45
C SER A 5 -4.78 -9.21 10.58
N VAL A 6 -5.55 -8.83 9.57
CA VAL A 6 -6.94 -9.24 9.34
C VAL A 6 -6.96 -10.06 8.05
N GLY A 7 -7.62 -11.21 8.08
CA GLY A 7 -7.62 -12.19 6.99
C GLY A 7 -6.57 -13.30 7.19
N THR A 8 -6.39 -14.12 6.16
CA THR A 8 -5.49 -15.28 6.19
C THR A 8 -4.10 -14.92 5.68
N VAL A 9 -3.11 -15.15 6.54
CA VAL A 9 -1.68 -15.07 6.20
C VAL A 9 -1.20 -16.44 5.73
N SER A 10 -0.59 -16.50 4.55
CA SER A 10 0.06 -17.72 4.05
C SER A 10 1.45 -17.42 3.49
N HIS A 11 2.33 -18.42 3.54
CA HIS A 11 3.66 -18.36 2.95
C HIS A 11 3.69 -19.31 1.75
N THR A 12 3.74 -18.76 0.55
CA THR A 12 3.65 -19.52 -0.69
C THR A 12 5.01 -20.03 -1.13
N THR A 13 5.07 -21.27 -1.62
CA THR A 13 6.26 -21.85 -2.27
C THR A 13 6.72 -20.98 -3.44
N LEU A 14 8.04 -20.91 -3.64
CA LEU A 14 8.63 -20.25 -4.80
C LEU A 14 8.28 -20.99 -6.09
N ALA A 15 8.02 -20.24 -7.16
CA ALA A 15 7.79 -20.79 -8.49
C ALA A 15 8.39 -19.86 -9.56
N ALA A 16 8.70 -20.41 -10.73
CA ALA A 16 9.38 -19.69 -11.82
C ALA A 16 8.41 -19.03 -12.82
N THR A 17 7.14 -18.88 -12.48
CA THR A 17 6.10 -18.43 -13.45
C THR A 17 6.09 -16.91 -13.67
N ASN A 18 6.58 -16.12 -12.72
CA ASN A 18 6.75 -14.67 -12.81
C ASN A 18 7.59 -14.13 -11.63
N LEU A 19 7.93 -12.83 -11.66
CA LEU A 19 8.68 -12.16 -10.59
C LEU A 19 8.08 -12.38 -9.21
N ALA A 20 6.77 -12.12 -9.09
CA ALA A 20 6.09 -12.22 -7.81
C ALA A 20 6.17 -13.65 -7.25
N ALA A 21 6.00 -14.64 -8.12
CA ALA A 21 6.07 -16.06 -7.79
C ALA A 21 7.47 -16.52 -7.38
N SER A 22 8.53 -15.92 -7.95
CA SER A 22 9.93 -16.26 -7.68
C SER A 22 10.51 -15.59 -6.44
N MET A 23 9.78 -14.67 -5.82
CA MET A 23 10.20 -13.96 -4.60
C MET A 23 9.70 -14.64 -3.33
N ARG A 24 10.55 -14.67 -2.30
CA ARG A 24 10.12 -15.02 -0.94
C ARG A 24 9.13 -13.97 -0.46
N ARG A 25 7.91 -14.41 -0.20
CA ARG A 25 6.80 -13.54 0.16
C ARG A 25 5.87 -14.22 1.15
N TRP A 26 4.99 -13.42 1.69
CA TRP A 26 3.76 -13.86 2.32
C TRP A 26 2.60 -13.24 1.58
N ARG A 27 1.46 -13.89 1.69
CA ARG A 27 0.21 -13.47 1.07
C ARG A 27 -0.79 -13.21 2.16
N LEU A 28 -1.48 -12.09 2.06
CA LEU A 28 -2.64 -11.76 2.87
C LEU A 28 -3.90 -11.89 2.00
N THR A 29 -4.89 -12.64 2.48
CA THR A 29 -6.10 -12.97 1.71
C THR A 29 -7.33 -12.69 2.55
N SER A 30 -8.29 -11.95 2.00
CA SER A 30 -9.61 -11.74 2.59
C SER A 30 -10.49 -12.96 2.39
N ALA A 31 -11.66 -13.01 3.05
CA ALA A 31 -12.70 -13.93 2.62
C ALA A 31 -13.22 -13.55 1.21
N ALA A 32 -13.85 -14.53 0.53
CA ALA A 32 -14.38 -14.38 -0.83
C ALA A 32 -15.85 -13.96 -0.86
N VAL A 33 -16.26 -13.08 0.07
CA VAL A 33 -17.62 -12.53 0.16
C VAL A 33 -17.57 -11.00 0.18
N VAL A 34 -18.71 -10.37 -0.06
CA VAL A 34 -18.84 -8.89 -0.02
C VAL A 34 -18.41 -8.36 1.35
N ASP A 35 -17.84 -7.16 1.35
CA ASP A 35 -17.33 -6.47 2.55
C ASP A 35 -16.26 -7.25 3.34
N SER A 36 -15.48 -8.08 2.65
CA SER A 36 -14.34 -8.78 3.24
C SER A 36 -13.05 -7.97 3.09
N VAL A 37 -12.26 -7.87 4.16
CA VAL A 37 -11.00 -7.14 4.18
C VAL A 37 -9.81 -8.06 4.45
N ALA A 38 -8.68 -7.74 3.83
CA ALA A 38 -7.36 -8.21 4.20
C ALA A 38 -6.53 -6.97 4.51
N ASP A 39 -6.16 -6.78 5.78
CA ASP A 39 -5.41 -5.62 6.25
C ASP A 39 -4.23 -6.07 7.09
N GLN A 40 -3.11 -5.36 6.95
CA GLN A 40 -1.94 -5.56 7.78
C GLN A 40 -1.39 -4.21 8.18
N ARG A 41 -1.38 -3.99 9.49
CA ARG A 41 -1.03 -2.69 10.08
C ARG A 41 -0.12 -2.84 11.28
N SER A 42 0.52 -1.74 11.63
CA SER A 42 1.26 -1.64 12.88
C SER A 42 0.31 -1.58 14.07
N ALA A 43 0.62 -2.31 15.14
CA ALA A 43 -0.08 -2.17 16.43
C ALA A 43 0.39 -0.94 17.25
N GLY A 44 1.31 -0.13 16.71
CA GLY A 44 1.80 1.10 17.34
C GLY A 44 2.33 2.11 16.32
N TRP A 45 2.92 3.21 16.78
CA TRP A 45 3.48 4.21 15.88
C TRP A 45 4.68 3.64 15.12
N ALA A 46 4.55 3.55 13.79
CA ALA A 46 5.56 2.95 12.92
C ALA A 46 6.68 3.93 12.55
N CYS A 47 6.36 5.22 12.48
CA CYS A 47 7.29 6.26 12.05
C CYS A 47 6.86 7.62 12.61
N TRP A 48 7.83 8.52 12.79
CA TRP A 48 7.61 9.88 13.26
C TRP A 48 8.55 10.83 12.52
N ARG A 49 8.00 11.94 12.00
CA ARG A 49 8.80 12.90 11.22
C ARG A 49 9.83 13.65 12.07
N GLY A 50 9.59 13.82 13.37
CA GLY A 50 10.41 14.68 14.22
C GLY A 50 9.69 15.97 14.62
N ASN A 51 10.22 16.65 15.63
CA ASN A 51 9.79 17.99 16.07
C ASN A 51 10.98 18.94 16.33
N ALA A 52 12.21 18.49 16.07
CA ALA A 52 13.43 19.26 16.26
C ALA A 52 14.50 18.80 15.27
N VAL A 53 15.48 19.68 14.99
CA VAL A 53 16.57 19.39 14.06
C VAL A 53 17.29 18.10 14.46
N GLY A 54 17.44 17.18 13.50
CA GLY A 54 18.13 15.90 13.70
C GLY A 54 17.29 14.81 14.38
N LEU A 55 16.03 15.07 14.75
CA LEU A 55 15.13 14.06 15.31
C LEU A 55 14.10 13.58 14.30
N GLY A 56 13.72 12.31 14.43
CA GLY A 56 12.75 11.66 13.54
C GLY A 56 13.33 11.38 12.17
N GLY A 57 12.48 11.50 11.14
CA GLY A 57 12.79 11.04 9.81
C GLY A 57 12.69 9.52 9.70
N TRP A 58 12.39 9.05 8.51
CA TRP A 58 12.14 7.63 8.28
C TRP A 58 12.21 7.28 6.81
N THR A 59 12.36 5.98 6.55
CA THR A 59 12.22 5.39 5.23
C THR A 59 11.34 4.15 5.35
N PHE A 60 10.35 4.05 4.48
CA PHE A 60 9.47 2.91 4.32
C PHE A 60 9.68 2.36 2.91
N VAL A 61 10.03 1.08 2.82
CA VAL A 61 10.19 0.38 1.54
C VAL A 61 9.40 -0.92 1.60
N THR A 62 8.56 -1.15 0.60
CA THR A 62 7.82 -2.41 0.48
C THR A 62 7.70 -2.83 -0.99
N ARG A 63 7.63 -4.14 -1.21
CA ARG A 63 7.37 -4.74 -2.52
C ARG A 63 5.97 -5.31 -2.51
N ILE A 64 5.18 -4.95 -3.51
CA ILE A 64 3.75 -5.21 -3.57
C ILE A 64 3.47 -6.02 -4.83
N SER A 65 2.62 -7.02 -4.72
CA SER A 65 2.12 -7.76 -5.87
C SER A 65 0.68 -8.18 -5.65
N MET A 66 -0.11 -8.17 -6.72
CA MET A 66 -1.47 -8.69 -6.73
C MET A 66 -1.48 -10.12 -7.28
N THR A 67 -2.16 -11.00 -6.57
CA THR A 67 -2.31 -12.42 -6.97
C THR A 67 -3.73 -12.75 -7.40
N THR A 68 -4.71 -11.94 -6.97
CA THR A 68 -6.10 -12.03 -7.38
C THR A 68 -6.66 -10.61 -7.49
N LEU A 69 -7.42 -10.34 -8.54
CA LEU A 69 -8.06 -9.04 -8.79
C LEU A 69 -9.52 -9.28 -9.20
N GLN A 70 -10.47 -8.96 -8.32
CA GLN A 70 -11.89 -8.98 -8.65
C GLN A 70 -12.31 -7.68 -9.37
N ALA A 71 -13.52 -7.65 -9.92
CA ALA A 71 -13.99 -6.53 -10.75
C ALA A 71 -14.09 -5.20 -9.99
N THR A 72 -14.39 -5.24 -8.69
CA THR A 72 -14.64 -4.05 -7.84
C THR A 72 -13.71 -3.97 -6.63
N VAL A 73 -12.64 -4.78 -6.59
CA VAL A 73 -11.71 -4.76 -5.46
C VAL A 73 -10.93 -3.45 -5.40
N MET A 74 -10.59 -3.05 -4.19
CA MET A 74 -9.83 -1.86 -3.88
C MET A 74 -8.60 -2.24 -3.06
N GLY A 75 -7.57 -1.41 -3.12
CA GLY A 75 -6.36 -1.62 -2.33
C GLY A 75 -5.66 -0.32 -2.04
N PHE A 76 -5.01 -0.25 -0.88
CA PHE A 76 -4.10 0.82 -0.49
C PHE A 76 -2.86 0.19 0.14
N PHE A 77 -1.69 0.70 -0.24
CA PHE A 77 -0.39 0.26 0.27
C PHE A 77 0.45 1.48 0.58
N GLY A 78 0.88 1.63 1.83
CA GLY A 78 1.63 2.77 2.29
C GLY A 78 1.49 2.97 3.79
N LEU A 79 1.60 4.23 4.21
CA LEU A 79 1.41 4.64 5.59
C LEU A 79 0.01 5.23 5.75
N TYR A 80 -0.69 4.75 6.76
CA TYR A 80 -2.02 5.22 7.13
C TYR A 80 -2.00 5.56 8.62
N GLY A 81 -2.52 6.72 8.99
CA GLY A 81 -2.54 7.21 10.37
C GLY A 81 -3.58 6.54 11.26
N SER A 82 -3.60 5.20 11.31
CA SER A 82 -4.49 4.41 12.16
C SER A 82 -3.78 3.16 12.68
N THR A 83 -4.00 2.83 13.95
CA THR A 83 -3.65 1.53 14.54
C THR A 83 -4.86 0.59 14.62
N ALA A 84 -6.06 1.12 14.42
CA ALA A 84 -7.30 0.36 14.35
C ALA A 84 -7.49 -0.27 12.96
N ALA A 85 -8.29 -1.34 12.90
CA ALA A 85 -8.69 -1.93 11.63
C ALA A 85 -9.47 -0.89 10.81
N LEU A 86 -9.15 -0.80 9.53
CA LEU A 86 -9.89 0.05 8.60
C LEU A 86 -11.28 -0.54 8.37
N ALA A 87 -12.29 0.33 8.20
CA ALA A 87 -13.64 -0.09 7.91
C ALA A 87 -13.69 -0.84 6.56
N THR A 88 -14.49 -1.90 6.49
CA THR A 88 -14.68 -2.68 5.24
C THR A 88 -15.32 -1.85 4.13
N THR A 89 -16.00 -0.76 4.49
CA THR A 89 -16.63 0.21 3.58
C THR A 89 -15.73 1.39 3.20
N LEU A 90 -14.49 1.44 3.70
CA LEU A 90 -13.56 2.53 3.39
C LEU A 90 -13.21 2.51 1.89
N THR A 91 -13.47 3.63 1.22
CA THR A 91 -13.07 3.82 -0.18
C THR A 91 -11.75 4.59 -0.28
N LEU A 92 -11.06 4.45 -1.41
CA LEU A 92 -9.80 5.15 -1.66
C LEU A 92 -9.99 6.67 -1.69
N ALA A 93 -11.16 7.12 -2.18
CA ALA A 93 -11.55 8.53 -2.17
C ALA A 93 -11.97 9.06 -0.78
N ALA A 94 -11.93 8.22 0.27
CA ALA A 94 -12.15 8.62 1.65
C ALA A 94 -10.93 8.33 2.55
N ALA A 95 -9.81 7.89 1.96
CA ALA A 95 -8.58 7.64 2.69
C ALA A 95 -7.94 8.95 3.17
N ILE A 96 -7.89 9.16 4.48
CA ILE A 96 -7.35 10.38 5.09
C ILE A 96 -6.10 10.09 5.93
N ASN A 97 -5.28 11.12 6.17
CA ASN A 97 -4.04 11.02 6.96
C ASN A 97 -3.15 9.87 6.48
N CYS A 98 -2.86 9.85 5.18
CA CYS A 98 -2.21 8.72 4.53
C CYS A 98 -1.26 9.16 3.42
N ILE A 99 -0.30 8.30 3.10
CA ILE A 99 0.55 8.42 1.92
C ILE A 99 0.91 7.05 1.38
N GLY A 100 0.70 6.85 0.09
CA GLY A 100 0.94 5.55 -0.54
C GLY A 100 0.38 5.47 -1.96
N ILE A 101 0.24 4.24 -2.44
CA ILE A 101 -0.40 3.94 -3.70
C ILE A 101 -1.65 3.11 -3.46
N GLY A 102 -2.64 3.27 -4.31
CA GLY A 102 -3.85 2.47 -4.25
C GLY A 102 -4.57 2.37 -5.58
N PHE A 103 -5.67 1.63 -5.56
CA PHE A 103 -6.54 1.52 -6.71
C PHE A 103 -7.98 1.22 -6.29
N GLN A 104 -8.91 1.50 -7.20
CA GLN A 104 -10.32 1.12 -7.13
C GLN A 104 -10.72 0.52 -8.47
N ARG A 105 -10.82 -0.82 -8.53
CA ARG A 105 -11.21 -1.52 -9.77
C ARG A 105 -12.65 -1.15 -10.14
N GLY A 106 -12.91 -1.04 -11.44
CA GLY A 106 -14.17 -0.52 -11.97
C GLY A 106 -14.20 1.01 -12.13
N THR A 107 -13.29 1.73 -11.46
CA THR A 107 -13.10 3.18 -11.64
C THR A 107 -11.76 3.49 -12.30
N TYR A 108 -10.69 2.85 -11.84
CA TYR A 108 -9.33 3.06 -12.36
C TYR A 108 -8.76 1.78 -12.95
N THR A 109 -8.00 1.92 -14.05
CA THR A 109 -7.23 0.84 -14.68
C THR A 109 -5.74 0.90 -14.32
N ARG A 110 -5.32 1.99 -13.66
CA ARG A 110 -3.94 2.26 -13.26
C ARG A 110 -3.87 2.60 -11.77
N TRP A 111 -2.72 2.34 -11.18
CA TRP A 111 -2.44 2.74 -9.80
C TRP A 111 -2.52 4.26 -9.64
N GLN A 112 -3.01 4.67 -8.48
CA GLN A 112 -3.16 6.06 -8.09
C GLN A 112 -2.19 6.34 -6.93
N LEU A 113 -1.46 7.45 -7.00
CA LEU A 113 -0.79 8.03 -5.84
C LEU A 113 -1.86 8.69 -4.97
N VAL A 114 -1.81 8.40 -3.66
CA VAL A 114 -2.74 8.92 -2.67
C VAL A 114 -1.94 9.59 -1.56
N ALA A 115 -2.23 10.86 -1.29
CA ALA A 115 -1.61 11.63 -0.22
C ALA A 115 -2.64 12.57 0.41
N ASN A 116 -2.81 12.50 1.72
CA ASN A 116 -3.76 13.33 2.46
C ASN A 116 -3.25 13.63 3.87
N ASP A 117 -3.53 14.83 4.37
CA ASP A 117 -3.04 15.35 5.65
C ASP A 117 -4.00 15.15 6.84
N GLY A 118 -5.12 14.45 6.61
CA GLY A 118 -6.18 14.25 7.59
C GLY A 118 -7.44 15.07 7.31
N THR A 119 -7.44 15.91 6.28
CA THR A 119 -8.57 16.78 5.95
C THR A 119 -9.02 16.66 4.50
N GLY A 120 -10.33 16.85 4.26
CA GLY A 120 -10.91 16.84 2.92
C GLY A 120 -10.81 15.50 2.18
N THR A 121 -11.16 15.52 0.88
CA THR A 121 -11.06 14.37 0.00
C THR A 121 -9.61 14.20 -0.48
N PRO A 122 -9.00 12.99 -0.37
CA PRO A 122 -7.66 12.74 -0.90
C PRO A 122 -7.61 12.96 -2.43
N PRO A 123 -6.63 13.71 -2.95
CA PRO A 123 -6.33 13.67 -4.37
C PRO A 123 -5.87 12.27 -4.78
N LEU A 124 -6.40 11.78 -5.91
CA LEU A 124 -6.02 10.52 -6.54
C LEU A 124 -5.29 10.86 -7.84
N THR A 125 -3.97 10.68 -7.87
CA THR A 125 -3.14 11.06 -9.01
C THR A 125 -2.76 9.82 -9.82
N ASP A 126 -3.15 9.78 -11.10
CA ASP A 126 -2.82 8.67 -12.01
C ASP A 126 -1.29 8.54 -12.17
N MET A 127 -0.75 7.33 -11.95
CA MET A 127 0.69 7.09 -11.98
C MET A 127 1.25 6.87 -13.40
N GLY A 128 0.39 6.85 -14.41
CA GLY A 128 0.76 6.67 -15.81
C GLY A 128 0.71 5.22 -16.29
N MET A 129 0.89 5.07 -17.61
CA MET A 129 0.66 3.81 -18.34
C MET A 129 1.50 2.63 -17.87
N SER A 130 2.70 2.89 -17.35
CA SER A 130 3.59 1.84 -16.80
C SER A 130 3.04 1.21 -15.51
N PHE A 131 2.04 1.81 -14.87
CA PHE A 131 1.48 1.31 -13.62
C PHE A 131 0.05 0.79 -13.81
N ALA A 132 -0.12 -0.15 -14.73
CA ALA A 132 -1.39 -0.84 -14.91
C ALA A 132 -1.70 -1.76 -13.70
N ILE A 133 -2.98 -1.89 -13.34
CA ILE A 133 -3.40 -2.79 -12.26
C ILE A 133 -3.53 -4.21 -12.80
N ALA A 134 -2.48 -5.02 -12.60
CA ALA A 134 -2.40 -6.40 -13.07
C ALA A 134 -1.97 -7.36 -11.96
N THR A 135 -2.21 -8.66 -12.18
CA THR A 135 -1.64 -9.71 -11.33
C THR A 135 -0.22 -10.08 -11.78
N GLY A 136 0.59 -10.62 -10.87
CA GLY A 136 1.94 -11.14 -11.17
C GLY A 136 3.04 -10.09 -11.35
N GLY A 137 2.68 -8.83 -11.62
CA GLY A 137 3.59 -7.68 -11.56
C GLY A 137 4.04 -7.36 -10.13
N VAL A 138 5.19 -6.71 -9.99
CA VAL A 138 5.73 -6.28 -8.69
C VAL A 138 6.04 -4.79 -8.73
N LEU A 139 5.54 -4.06 -7.73
CA LEU A 139 5.88 -2.67 -7.52
C LEU A 139 6.76 -2.56 -6.28
N THR A 140 7.91 -1.89 -6.38
CA THR A 140 8.61 -1.40 -5.17
C THR A 140 8.15 0.03 -4.87
N LEU A 141 7.59 0.22 -3.69
CA LEU A 141 7.21 1.52 -3.14
C LEU A 141 8.27 1.97 -2.14
N PHE A 142 8.82 3.16 -2.38
CA PHE A 142 9.71 3.88 -1.47
C PHE A 142 9.01 5.14 -0.99
N ILE A 143 8.94 5.32 0.32
CA ILE A 143 8.46 6.55 0.95
C ILE A 143 9.49 6.99 1.98
N ALA A 144 9.84 8.26 2.01
CA ALA A 144 10.78 8.78 2.99
C ALA A 144 10.42 10.20 3.44
N ALA A 145 10.76 10.53 4.68
CA ALA A 145 10.72 11.89 5.19
C ALA A 145 12.05 12.19 5.88
N PRO A 146 12.64 13.39 5.71
CA PRO A 146 13.85 13.74 6.41
C PRO A 146 13.52 14.06 7.88
N PRO A 147 14.52 14.03 8.79
CA PRO A 147 14.33 14.47 10.17
C PRO A 147 13.77 15.89 10.24
N ASN A 148 12.67 16.05 10.99
CA ASN A 148 11.90 17.29 11.13
C ASN A 148 11.51 17.95 9.78
N GLY A 149 11.33 17.13 8.75
CA GLY A 149 10.93 17.59 7.42
C GLY A 149 9.47 17.98 7.30
N SER A 150 9.21 19.01 6.51
CA SER A 150 7.85 19.36 6.04
C SER A 150 7.42 18.57 4.80
N SER A 151 8.32 17.83 4.18
CA SER A 151 8.07 17.07 2.95
C SER A 151 8.17 15.57 3.16
N VAL A 152 7.41 14.83 2.35
CA VAL A 152 7.51 13.38 2.20
C VAL A 152 7.74 13.08 0.73
N TRP A 153 8.75 12.26 0.44
CA TRP A 153 9.09 11.83 -0.90
C TRP A 153 8.54 10.45 -1.18
N VAL A 154 8.02 10.26 -2.39
CA VAL A 154 7.53 8.97 -2.87
C VAL A 154 8.24 8.64 -4.17
N ARG A 155 8.70 7.39 -4.28
CA ARG A 155 9.17 6.80 -5.54
C ARG A 155 8.53 5.43 -5.67
N VAL A 156 8.03 5.13 -6.87
CA VAL A 156 7.52 3.80 -7.21
C VAL A 156 8.27 3.28 -8.41
N VAL A 157 8.65 2.02 -8.34
CA VAL A 157 9.33 1.29 -9.43
C VAL A 157 8.41 0.16 -9.84
N ASP A 158 8.01 0.16 -11.11
CA ASP A 158 7.46 -1.04 -11.75
C ASP A 158 8.63 -1.99 -12.07
N GLU A 159 8.64 -3.15 -11.42
CA GLU A 159 9.73 -4.10 -11.55
C GLU A 159 9.51 -5.00 -12.76
N VAL A 160 9.99 -4.50 -13.90
CA VAL A 160 9.98 -5.25 -15.15
C VAL A 160 11.27 -6.07 -15.25
N TRP A 161 11.15 -7.40 -15.39
CA TRP A 161 12.29 -8.23 -15.79
C TRP A 161 12.74 -7.80 -17.19
N ARG A 162 14.01 -7.46 -17.35
CA ARG A 162 14.70 -7.43 -18.64
C ARG A 162 15.64 -8.62 -18.72
#